data_AF-A0A7I7STC6-F1
#
_entry.id   AF-A0A7I7STC6-F1
#
_cell.length_a   1.000
_cell.length_b   1.000
_cell.length_c   1.000
_cell.angle_alpha   90.00
_cell.angle_beta   90.00
_cell.angle_gamma   90.00
#
_symmetry.space_group_name_H-M   'P 1'
#
loop_
_entity.id
_entity.type
_entity.pdbx_description
1 polymer ?
#
loop_
_entity_poly.entity_id
_entity_poly.type
_entity_poly.pdbx_seq_one_letter_code
_entity_poly.pdbx_strand_id
1 'polypeptide(L)'
;MELILGIDLACRAAHQASLARPDGTFVWTGRRFFTRPDELEKIWAACGLGDDDALRVVMLARLPLLHPEGLRDHTSDGPADPLRRIVKMRSSIVKRRTAVFQRLDAQLELLGPAWYDALGTRYGKATLALLARYADPQTVIRLGHARLTRFLIRHSRGAWREPQATLILAAAQESLQLWGAGADARIDFAELAADIAIEAEQAQALTDQIDDLDERAANLYAEADPTGIIASATCHIATMLLTRIASCWRTGQPYQLRNTDGRLIDADEGRRLVAAHHRVDRQTRINAANTRQSQRLKGRTGRGQQESPSAPIHRPVIPTLELVSAAQQRRSGVRA
;
A
#
# COMPACT_ATOMS: atom_id res chain seq x y z
N MET A 1 7.34 9.72 -32.82
CA MET A 1 8.58 9.37 -32.08
C MET A 1 8.28 9.39 -30.59
N GLU A 2 8.87 8.50 -29.79
CA GLU A 2 8.69 8.53 -28.33
C GLU A 2 9.95 9.11 -27.65
N LEU A 3 9.77 10.08 -26.76
CA LEU A 3 10.82 10.65 -25.91
C LEU A 3 10.45 10.52 -24.43
N ILE A 4 11.46 10.43 -23.58
CA ILE A 4 11.32 10.27 -22.13
C ILE A 4 11.87 11.52 -21.45
N LEU A 5 11.00 12.29 -20.81
CA LEU A 5 11.39 13.44 -19.98
C LEU A 5 11.49 13.01 -18.52
N GLY A 6 12.72 12.87 -18.02
CA GLY A 6 13.03 12.65 -16.62
C GLY A 6 13.04 13.97 -15.84
N ILE A 7 12.25 14.11 -14.78
CA ILE A 7 12.20 15.32 -13.94
C ILE A 7 12.56 14.96 -12.50
N ASP A 8 13.67 15.53 -12.03
CA ASP A 8 14.07 15.55 -10.63
C ASP A 8 13.36 16.68 -9.89
N LEU A 9 12.39 16.32 -9.06
CA LEU A 9 11.56 17.27 -8.31
C LEU A 9 12.32 17.84 -7.12
N ALA A 10 12.14 19.15 -6.92
CA ALA A 10 12.79 19.94 -5.88
C ALA A 10 11.76 20.85 -5.17
N CYS A 11 11.72 20.87 -3.84
CA CYS A 11 10.74 21.62 -3.04
C CYS A 11 11.20 23.05 -2.71
N ARG A 12 12.53 23.26 -2.62
CA ARG A 12 13.15 24.55 -2.24
C ARG A 12 14.14 25.08 -3.29
N ALA A 13 14.24 24.42 -4.44
CA ALA A 13 15.16 24.76 -5.51
C ALA A 13 14.49 24.52 -6.88
N ALA A 14 15.11 24.99 -7.95
CA ALA A 14 14.68 24.65 -9.30
C ALA A 14 14.73 23.13 -9.51
N HIS A 15 13.66 22.58 -10.08
CA HIS A 15 13.62 21.21 -10.60
C HIS A 15 14.70 21.04 -11.66
N GLN A 16 15.14 19.81 -11.87
CA GLN A 16 16.09 19.48 -12.94
C GLN A 16 15.45 18.48 -13.89
N ALA A 17 15.57 18.71 -15.20
CA ALA A 17 15.04 17.83 -16.23
C ALA A 17 16.16 17.30 -17.13
N SER A 18 15.94 16.11 -17.66
CA SER A 18 16.73 15.51 -18.74
C SER A 18 15.80 14.83 -19.73
N LEU A 19 16.10 14.90 -21.01
CA LEU A 19 15.34 14.28 -22.09
C LEU A 19 16.17 13.17 -22.72
N ALA A 20 15.59 11.98 -22.86
CA ALA A 20 16.23 10.81 -23.41
C ALA A 20 15.35 10.11 -24.44
N ARG A 21 15.99 9.32 -25.31
CA ARG A 21 15.31 8.36 -26.18
C ARG A 21 15.02 7.05 -25.42
N PRO A 22 14.13 6.17 -25.93
CA PRO A 22 13.77 4.93 -25.26
C PRO A 22 14.94 3.95 -25.07
N ASP A 23 15.99 4.08 -25.88
CA ASP A 23 17.24 3.32 -25.78
C ASP A 23 18.19 3.84 -24.66
N GLY A 24 17.80 4.90 -23.95
CA GLY A 24 18.57 5.51 -22.86
C GLY A 24 19.53 6.62 -23.30
N THR A 25 19.60 6.93 -24.60
CA THR A 25 20.49 7.99 -25.10
C THR A 25 19.93 9.37 -24.78
N PHE A 26 20.71 10.24 -24.11
CA PHE A 26 20.26 11.59 -23.78
C PHE A 26 20.24 12.50 -25.01
N VAL A 27 19.11 13.19 -25.19
CA VAL A 27 18.96 14.33 -26.12
C VAL A 27 19.51 15.60 -25.46
N TRP A 28 19.20 15.81 -24.18
CA TRP A 28 19.84 16.81 -23.33
C TRP A 28 19.68 16.44 -21.85
N THR A 29 20.55 17.00 -20.99
CA THR A 29 20.50 16.75 -19.55
C THR A 29 20.63 18.04 -18.75
N GLY A 30 20.11 18.01 -17.52
CA GLY A 30 20.43 18.99 -16.49
C GLY A 30 19.73 20.34 -16.61
N ARG A 31 18.66 20.49 -17.40
CA ARG A 31 17.92 21.75 -17.53
C ARG A 31 17.20 22.08 -16.22
N ARG A 32 17.42 23.27 -15.68
CA ARG A 32 16.78 23.71 -14.44
C ARG A 32 15.54 24.53 -14.73
N PHE A 33 14.45 24.29 -14.00
CA PHE A 33 13.22 25.06 -14.15
C PHE A 33 12.42 25.13 -12.83
N PHE A 34 11.63 26.18 -12.66
CA PHE A 34 10.56 26.27 -11.67
C PHE A 34 9.20 25.99 -12.32
N THR A 35 8.17 25.70 -11.52
CA THR A 35 6.79 25.51 -12.00
C THR A 35 6.12 26.83 -12.42
N ARG A 36 6.76 27.57 -13.33
CA ARG A 36 6.28 28.83 -13.91
C ARG A 36 5.91 28.63 -15.37
N PRO A 37 4.82 29.24 -15.88
CA PRO A 37 4.36 29.02 -17.24
C PRO A 37 5.43 29.24 -18.31
N ASP A 38 6.20 30.32 -18.23
CA ASP A 38 7.24 30.65 -19.22
C ASP A 38 8.42 29.66 -19.21
N GLU A 39 8.74 29.10 -18.04
CA GLU A 39 9.79 28.08 -17.90
C GLU A 39 9.32 26.70 -18.36
N LEU A 40 8.04 26.38 -18.16
CA LEU A 40 7.43 25.15 -18.70
C LEU A 40 7.37 25.17 -20.22
N GLU A 41 7.01 26.30 -20.84
CA GLU A 41 7.04 26.46 -22.30
C GLU A 41 8.45 26.33 -22.87
N LYS A 42 9.47 26.85 -22.17
CA LYS A 42 10.89 26.64 -22.56
C LYS A 42 11.30 25.17 -22.51
N ILE A 43 10.80 24.40 -21.53
CA ILE A 43 11.05 22.96 -21.44
C ILE A 43 10.31 22.21 -22.55
N TRP A 44 9.07 22.59 -22.86
CA TRP A 44 8.30 22.00 -23.95
C TRP A 44 8.93 22.24 -25.32
N ALA A 45 9.25 23.50 -25.63
CA ALA A 45 9.93 23.85 -26.88
C ALA A 45 11.27 23.11 -27.04
N ALA A 46 11.99 22.90 -25.93
CA ALA A 46 13.22 22.13 -25.91
C ALA A 46 13.04 20.62 -26.13
N CYS A 47 11.83 20.09 -26.00
CA CYS A 47 11.55 18.69 -26.34
C CYS A 47 11.49 18.48 -27.86
N GLY A 48 11.18 19.53 -28.64
CA GLY A 48 11.19 19.48 -30.11
C GLY A 48 10.22 18.45 -30.70
N LEU A 49 9.08 18.24 -30.05
CA LEU A 49 8.06 17.26 -30.43
C LEU A 49 7.19 17.80 -31.57
N GLY A 50 6.89 16.95 -32.55
CA GLY A 50 5.81 17.18 -33.51
C GLY A 50 4.44 16.72 -32.97
N ASP A 51 3.37 17.01 -33.72
CA ASP A 51 1.98 16.79 -33.28
C ASP A 51 1.64 15.30 -33.00
N ASP A 52 2.34 14.37 -33.66
CA ASP A 52 2.15 12.92 -33.51
C ASP A 52 3.23 12.25 -32.61
N ASP A 53 4.07 13.05 -31.93
CA ASP A 53 5.09 12.52 -31.03
C ASP A 53 4.54 12.27 -29.62
N ALA A 54 5.03 11.20 -28.99
CA ALA A 54 4.64 10.83 -27.63
C ALA A 54 5.73 11.22 -26.64
N LEU A 55 5.36 11.94 -25.58
CA LEU A 55 6.25 12.26 -24.47
C LEU A 55 5.86 11.48 -23.22
N ARG A 56 6.74 10.58 -22.77
CA ARG A 56 6.62 9.91 -21.49
C ARG A 56 7.33 10.72 -20.42
N VAL A 57 6.59 11.25 -19.45
CA VAL A 57 7.17 12.00 -18.33
C VAL A 57 7.41 11.05 -17.15
N VAL A 58 8.65 10.97 -16.70
CA VAL A 58 9.06 10.19 -15.53
C VAL A 58 9.57 11.15 -14.46
N MET A 59 8.91 11.19 -13.31
CA MET A 59 9.34 12.04 -12.20
C MET A 59 10.10 11.21 -11.18
N LEU A 60 11.26 11.71 -10.77
CA LEU A 60 12.06 11.21 -9.68
C LEU A 60 12.12 12.28 -8.60
N ALA A 61 11.84 11.95 -7.35
CA ALA A 61 12.22 12.82 -6.26
C ALA A 61 13.68 12.51 -5.91
N ARG A 62 14.63 13.31 -6.40
CA ARG A 62 16.01 13.23 -5.91
C ARG A 62 16.02 13.77 -4.49
N LEU A 63 15.87 12.87 -3.52
CA LEU A 63 16.08 13.11 -2.08
C LEU A 63 17.32 13.99 -1.80
N PRO A 64 18.46 13.83 -2.53
CA PRO A 64 19.64 14.67 -2.33
C PRO A 64 19.45 16.17 -2.54
N LEU A 65 18.58 16.58 -3.46
CA LEU A 65 18.31 17.99 -3.76
C LEU A 65 17.20 18.58 -2.86
N LEU A 66 16.42 17.71 -2.23
CA LEU A 66 15.31 18.05 -1.34
C LEU A 66 15.74 18.23 0.11
N HIS A 67 16.73 17.45 0.54
CA HIS A 67 17.22 17.45 1.91
C HIS A 67 18.71 17.06 1.95
N PRO A 68 19.64 17.96 1.54
CA PRO A 68 21.07 17.65 1.49
C PRO A 68 21.61 17.25 2.88
N GLU A 69 21.12 17.89 3.95
CA GLU A 69 21.44 17.58 5.35
C GLU A 69 20.92 16.20 5.82
N GLY A 70 20.06 15.56 5.01
CA GLY A 70 19.46 14.25 5.30
C GLY A 70 20.15 13.14 4.53
N LEU A 71 21.11 13.48 3.67
CA LEU A 71 21.98 12.52 2.99
C LEU A 71 23.02 12.03 3.97
N ARG A 72 23.19 10.71 4.00
CA ARG A 72 24.25 10.05 4.76
C ARG A 72 25.16 9.37 3.77
N ASP A 73 26.46 9.38 4.05
CA ASP A 73 27.41 8.59 3.28
C ASP A 73 26.95 7.12 3.28
N HIS A 74 26.92 6.53 2.08
CA HIS A 74 26.57 5.13 1.91
C HIS A 74 27.71 4.27 2.46
N THR A 75 27.63 3.95 3.74
CA THR A 75 28.63 3.18 4.48
C THR A 75 28.35 1.68 4.44
N SER A 76 27.09 1.27 4.26
CA SER A 76 26.67 -0.11 4.04
C SER A 76 25.26 -0.18 3.46
N ASP A 77 24.88 -1.35 2.91
CA ASP A 77 23.48 -1.65 2.55
C ASP A 77 22.56 -1.66 3.79
N GLY A 78 23.13 -1.67 5.00
CA GLY A 78 22.44 -1.46 6.26
C GLY A 78 21.24 -2.37 6.41
N PRO A 79 20.11 -1.85 6.92
CA PRO A 79 18.94 -2.67 7.14
C PRO A 79 18.28 -3.22 5.87
N ALA A 80 18.70 -2.77 4.67
CA ALA A 80 18.06 -3.05 3.41
C ALA A 80 17.81 -4.56 3.26
N ASP A 81 18.79 -5.42 3.01
CA ASP A 81 18.61 -6.87 2.77
C ASP A 81 17.51 -7.59 3.60
N PRO A 82 17.43 -7.40 4.92
CA PRO A 82 16.35 -7.86 5.77
C PRO A 82 14.91 -7.70 5.27
N LEU A 83 14.56 -6.68 4.52
CA LEU A 83 13.16 -6.54 4.06
C LEU A 83 12.82 -6.55 2.60
N ARG A 84 13.72 -6.50 1.61
CA ARG A 84 13.22 -7.02 0.33
C ARG A 84 12.89 -8.48 0.56
N ARG A 85 13.52 -9.16 1.53
CA ARG A 85 12.98 -10.41 2.09
C ARG A 85 11.57 -10.23 2.71
N ILE A 86 11.38 -9.40 3.75
CA ILE A 86 10.07 -9.21 4.41
C ILE A 86 8.96 -8.70 3.48
N VAL A 87 9.20 -7.69 2.64
CA VAL A 87 8.26 -7.17 1.63
C VAL A 87 7.94 -8.24 0.57
N LYS A 88 8.93 -9.04 0.12
CA LYS A 88 8.65 -10.17 -0.79
C LYS A 88 7.83 -11.27 -0.10
N MET A 89 8.16 -11.63 1.14
CA MET A 89 7.39 -12.58 1.94
C MET A 89 5.97 -12.09 2.13
N ARG A 90 5.80 -10.82 2.50
CA ARG A 90 4.49 -10.18 2.68
C ARG A 90 3.70 -10.23 1.37
N SER A 91 4.30 -9.88 0.24
CA SER A 91 3.63 -9.97 -1.07
C SER A 91 3.16 -11.40 -1.37
N SER A 92 3.99 -12.41 -1.10
CA SER A 92 3.62 -13.82 -1.26
C SER A 92 2.48 -14.25 -0.33
N ILE A 93 2.51 -13.84 0.94
CA ILE A 93 1.46 -14.16 1.92
C ILE A 93 0.15 -13.44 1.57
N VAL A 94 0.21 -12.18 1.15
CA VAL A 94 -0.96 -11.43 0.67
C VAL A 94 -1.61 -12.15 -0.50
N LYS A 95 -0.83 -12.61 -1.50
CA LYS A 95 -1.36 -13.39 -2.62
C LYS A 95 -2.05 -14.68 -2.17
N ARG A 96 -1.44 -15.41 -1.23
CA ARG A 96 -2.05 -16.61 -0.62
C ARG A 96 -3.36 -16.28 0.11
N ARG A 97 -3.38 -15.22 0.92
CA ARG A 97 -4.58 -14.77 1.64
C ARG A 97 -5.68 -14.35 0.68
N THR A 98 -5.36 -13.66 -0.41
CA THR A 98 -6.32 -13.31 -1.45
C THR A 98 -6.94 -14.57 -2.07
N ALA A 99 -6.14 -15.60 -2.37
CA ALA A 99 -6.66 -16.86 -2.88
C ALA A 99 -7.57 -17.58 -1.86
N VAL A 100 -7.23 -17.54 -0.56
CA VAL A 100 -8.09 -18.06 0.52
C VAL A 100 -9.41 -17.28 0.58
N PHE A 101 -9.38 -15.95 0.50
CA PHE A 101 -10.59 -15.12 0.49
C PHE A 101 -11.50 -15.42 -0.70
N GLN A 102 -10.92 -15.64 -1.89
CA GLN A 102 -11.69 -16.05 -3.06
C GLN A 102 -12.37 -17.41 -2.89
N ARG A 103 -11.72 -18.35 -2.18
CA ARG A 103 -12.35 -19.64 -1.84
C ARG A 103 -13.45 -19.48 -0.80
N LEU A 104 -13.25 -18.63 0.22
CA LEU A 104 -14.30 -18.27 1.16
C LEU A 104 -15.51 -17.64 0.45
N ASP A 105 -15.30 -16.70 -0.47
CA ASP A 105 -16.37 -16.10 -1.29
C ASP A 105 -17.17 -17.20 -2.01
N ALA A 106 -16.50 -18.10 -2.72
CA ALA A 106 -17.14 -19.20 -3.45
C ALA A 106 -17.89 -20.18 -2.52
N GLN A 107 -17.38 -20.46 -1.32
CA GLN A 107 -18.07 -21.32 -0.36
C GLN A 107 -19.27 -20.63 0.30
N LEU A 108 -19.17 -19.31 0.57
CA LEU A 108 -20.28 -18.54 1.13
C LEU A 108 -21.42 -18.36 0.13
N GLU A 109 -21.15 -18.34 -1.18
CA GLU A 109 -22.20 -18.38 -2.21
C GLU A 109 -23.11 -19.61 -2.08
N LEU A 110 -22.56 -20.74 -1.63
CA LEU A 110 -23.35 -21.96 -1.38
C LEU A 110 -24.26 -21.82 -0.16
N LEU A 111 -23.90 -21.00 0.84
CA LEU A 111 -24.79 -20.70 1.97
C LEU A 111 -25.93 -19.77 1.56
N GLY A 112 -25.70 -18.87 0.61
CA GLY A 112 -26.72 -17.99 0.05
C GLY A 112 -26.32 -16.51 0.04
N PRO A 113 -27.02 -15.67 -0.75
CA PRO A 113 -26.58 -14.31 -1.05
C PRO A 113 -26.57 -13.37 0.17
N ALA A 114 -27.46 -13.56 1.15
CA ALA A 114 -27.53 -12.72 2.35
C ALA A 114 -26.24 -12.74 3.21
N TRP A 115 -25.39 -13.76 3.07
CA TRP A 115 -24.12 -13.84 3.79
C TRP A 115 -23.14 -12.74 3.37
N TYR A 116 -23.19 -12.29 2.11
CA TYR A 116 -22.37 -11.18 1.63
C TYR A 116 -22.74 -9.85 2.29
N ASP A 117 -24.04 -9.56 2.37
CA ASP A 117 -24.53 -8.35 3.03
C ASP A 117 -24.29 -8.41 4.54
N ALA A 118 -24.45 -9.60 5.14
CA ALA A 118 -24.23 -9.80 6.57
C ALA A 118 -22.75 -9.65 6.94
N LEU A 119 -21.79 -10.20 6.18
CA LEU A 119 -20.38 -10.28 6.59
C LEU A 119 -19.46 -9.25 5.90
N GLY A 120 -19.88 -8.73 4.74
CA GLY A 120 -19.07 -7.89 3.86
C GLY A 120 -17.88 -8.62 3.22
N THR A 121 -17.15 -7.93 2.34
CA THR A 121 -16.11 -8.52 1.48
C THR A 121 -14.67 -8.43 2.03
N ARG A 122 -14.47 -7.82 3.21
CA ARG A 122 -13.11 -7.57 3.77
C ARG A 122 -12.70 -8.51 4.91
N TYR A 123 -13.46 -9.58 5.15
CA TYR A 123 -13.18 -10.64 6.14
C TYR A 123 -12.33 -10.19 7.34
N GLY A 124 -12.93 -9.36 8.21
CA GLY A 124 -12.26 -8.89 9.42
C GLY A 124 -12.03 -10.01 10.43
N LYS A 125 -11.24 -9.75 11.49
CA LYS A 125 -10.95 -10.75 12.54
C LYS A 125 -12.23 -11.33 13.18
N ALA A 126 -13.30 -10.54 13.30
CA ALA A 126 -14.59 -11.01 13.80
C ALA A 126 -15.29 -11.96 12.83
N THR A 127 -15.30 -11.62 11.54
CA THR A 127 -15.87 -12.46 10.46
C THR A 127 -15.17 -13.80 10.41
N LEU A 128 -13.84 -13.80 10.33
CA LEU A 128 -13.07 -15.05 10.27
C LEU A 128 -13.24 -15.90 11.53
N ALA A 129 -13.33 -15.27 12.71
CA ALA A 129 -13.57 -16.01 13.96
C ALA A 129 -14.97 -16.65 14.01
N LEU A 130 -15.97 -15.98 13.43
CA LEU A 130 -17.32 -16.55 13.26
C LEU A 130 -17.28 -17.73 12.31
N LEU A 131 -16.72 -17.56 11.10
CA LEU A 131 -16.66 -18.60 10.07
C LEU A 131 -15.88 -19.83 10.53
N ALA A 132 -14.77 -19.64 11.27
CA ALA A 132 -13.98 -20.73 11.82
C ALA A 132 -14.73 -21.60 12.85
N ARG A 133 -15.85 -21.13 13.42
CA ARG A 133 -16.50 -21.83 14.55
C ARG A 133 -18.00 -22.06 14.37
N TYR A 134 -18.65 -21.24 13.56
CA TYR A 134 -20.09 -21.15 13.42
C TYR A 134 -20.48 -20.83 11.96
N ALA A 135 -19.84 -21.48 10.97
CA ALA A 135 -20.27 -21.35 9.58
C ALA A 135 -21.57 -22.11 9.27
N ASP A 136 -21.90 -23.16 10.03
CA ASP A 136 -23.15 -23.92 9.87
C ASP A 136 -24.37 -23.08 10.33
N PRO A 137 -25.34 -22.79 9.42
CA PRO A 137 -26.54 -22.02 9.74
C PRO A 137 -27.35 -22.56 10.92
N GLN A 138 -27.47 -23.90 11.06
CA GLN A 138 -28.21 -24.50 12.16
C GLN A 138 -27.52 -24.23 13.50
N THR A 139 -26.19 -24.33 13.51
CA THR A 139 -25.39 -24.04 14.69
C THR A 139 -25.45 -22.55 15.06
N VAL A 140 -25.43 -21.62 14.10
CA VAL A 140 -25.59 -20.18 14.34
C VAL A 140 -26.94 -19.86 14.97
N ILE A 141 -28.03 -20.41 14.42
CA ILE A 141 -29.39 -20.22 14.95
C ILE A 141 -29.49 -20.77 16.38
N ARG A 142 -28.96 -21.97 16.61
CA ARG A 142 -28.93 -22.60 17.94
C ARG A 142 -28.09 -21.82 18.95
N LEU A 143 -27.00 -21.17 18.52
CA LEU A 143 -26.22 -20.28 19.38
C LEU A 143 -27.12 -19.15 19.89
N GLY A 144 -27.95 -18.58 19.02
CA GLY A 144 -28.97 -17.59 19.38
C GLY A 144 -28.42 -16.18 19.60
N HIS A 145 -29.31 -15.20 19.50
CA HIS A 145 -28.98 -13.77 19.36
C HIS A 145 -28.08 -13.24 20.48
N ALA A 146 -28.41 -13.49 21.75
CA ALA A 146 -27.65 -12.96 22.89
C ALA A 146 -26.21 -13.51 22.96
N ARG A 147 -26.02 -14.81 22.70
CA ARG A 147 -24.67 -15.42 22.71
C ARG A 147 -23.86 -14.99 21.50
N LEU A 148 -24.48 -14.94 20.33
CA LEU A 148 -23.86 -14.44 19.11
C LEU A 148 -23.43 -12.97 19.30
N THR A 149 -24.29 -12.10 19.80
CA THR A 149 -23.95 -10.69 20.07
C THR A 149 -22.72 -10.56 20.98
N ARG A 150 -22.67 -11.30 22.11
CA ARG A 150 -21.51 -11.29 22.99
C ARG A 150 -20.23 -11.77 22.31
N PHE A 151 -20.35 -12.79 21.45
CA PHE A 151 -19.24 -13.29 20.64
C PHE A 151 -18.74 -12.20 19.67
N LEU A 152 -19.63 -11.57 18.91
CA LEU A 152 -19.28 -10.53 17.94
C LEU A 152 -18.65 -9.32 18.65
N ILE A 153 -19.18 -8.86 19.79
CA ILE A 153 -18.61 -7.75 20.56
C ILE A 153 -17.15 -8.07 20.94
N ARG A 154 -16.89 -9.28 21.45
CA ARG A 154 -15.54 -9.70 21.86
C ARG A 154 -14.56 -9.67 20.70
N HIS A 155 -14.93 -10.23 19.55
CA HIS A 155 -14.01 -10.41 18.43
C HIS A 155 -13.91 -9.19 17.50
N SER A 156 -14.92 -8.31 17.49
CA SER A 156 -14.92 -7.04 16.74
C SER A 156 -14.44 -5.83 17.54
N ARG A 157 -14.09 -6.03 18.82
CA ARG A 157 -13.80 -4.94 19.78
C ARG A 157 -14.97 -3.95 19.92
N GLY A 158 -16.20 -4.47 19.86
CA GLY A 158 -17.44 -3.72 20.06
C GLY A 158 -17.97 -2.98 18.83
N ALA A 159 -17.34 -3.13 17.67
CA ALA A 159 -17.83 -2.58 16.40
C ALA A 159 -19.09 -3.30 15.91
N TRP A 160 -19.19 -4.61 16.15
CA TRP A 160 -20.36 -5.42 15.83
C TRP A 160 -21.14 -5.73 17.11
N ARG A 161 -22.45 -5.50 17.04
CA ARG A 161 -23.37 -5.62 18.17
C ARG A 161 -24.69 -6.28 17.74
N GLU A 162 -25.79 -5.98 18.43
CA GLU A 162 -27.11 -6.58 18.22
C GLU A 162 -27.60 -6.53 16.76
N PRO A 163 -27.48 -5.40 16.02
CA PRO A 163 -27.97 -5.34 14.64
C PRO A 163 -27.22 -6.33 13.72
N GLN A 164 -25.91 -6.47 13.93
CA GLN A 164 -25.09 -7.39 13.18
C GLN A 164 -25.45 -8.85 13.46
N ALA A 165 -25.70 -9.19 14.73
CA ALA A 165 -26.16 -10.52 15.11
C ALA A 165 -27.50 -10.86 14.46
N THR A 166 -28.40 -9.88 14.34
CA THR A 166 -29.69 -10.05 13.63
C THR A 166 -29.47 -10.35 12.15
N LEU A 167 -28.59 -9.61 11.46
CA LEU A 167 -28.27 -9.85 10.05
C LEU A 167 -27.71 -11.26 9.82
N ILE A 168 -26.78 -11.70 10.65
CA ILE A 168 -26.17 -13.03 10.55
C ILE A 168 -27.21 -14.14 10.80
N LEU A 169 -28.10 -13.96 11.79
CA LEU A 169 -29.17 -14.92 12.05
C LEU A 169 -30.19 -14.98 10.91
N ALA A 170 -30.51 -13.84 10.30
CA ALA A 170 -31.37 -13.78 9.13
C ALA A 170 -30.74 -14.50 7.94
N ALA A 171 -29.45 -14.27 7.67
CA ALA A 171 -28.72 -14.97 6.60
C ALA A 171 -28.70 -16.49 6.83
N ALA A 172 -28.49 -16.94 8.07
CA ALA A 172 -28.57 -18.36 8.42
C ALA A 172 -29.97 -18.95 8.21
N GLN A 173 -31.02 -18.21 8.54
CA GLN A 173 -32.41 -18.64 8.30
C GLN A 173 -32.71 -18.74 6.81
N GLU A 174 -32.23 -17.78 6.00
CA GLU A 174 -32.37 -17.81 4.55
C GLU A 174 -31.68 -19.03 3.94
N SER A 175 -30.48 -19.39 4.40
CA SER A 175 -29.81 -20.64 3.97
C SER A 175 -30.69 -21.86 4.16
N LEU A 176 -31.35 -21.98 5.32
CA LEU A 176 -32.26 -23.11 5.60
C LEU A 176 -33.54 -23.06 4.75
N GLN A 177 -34.02 -21.88 4.36
CA GLN A 177 -35.14 -21.75 3.43
C GLN A 177 -34.73 -22.16 2.01
N LEU A 178 -33.52 -21.77 1.58
CA LEU A 178 -32.98 -22.01 0.25
C LEU A 178 -32.57 -23.45 0.01
N TRP A 179 -32.16 -24.19 1.04
CA TRP A 179 -31.65 -25.56 0.88
C TRP A 179 -32.42 -26.59 1.69
N GLY A 180 -33.37 -26.21 2.54
CA GLY A 180 -34.01 -27.10 3.50
C GLY A 180 -33.19 -27.25 4.79
N ALA A 181 -33.70 -28.04 5.72
CA ALA A 181 -33.08 -28.25 7.03
C ALA A 181 -33.18 -29.73 7.46
N GLY A 182 -32.31 -30.13 8.38
CA GLY A 182 -32.30 -31.49 8.91
C GLY A 182 -32.01 -32.54 7.84
N ALA A 183 -32.71 -33.68 7.89
CA ALA A 183 -32.49 -34.81 6.98
C ALA A 183 -32.90 -34.53 5.52
N ASP A 184 -33.75 -33.53 5.28
CA ASP A 184 -34.24 -33.16 3.95
C ASP A 184 -33.43 -32.01 3.31
N ALA A 185 -32.32 -31.60 3.95
CA ALA A 185 -31.45 -30.57 3.41
C ALA A 185 -30.81 -31.04 2.10
N ARG A 186 -30.83 -30.17 1.09
CA ARG A 186 -30.24 -30.40 -0.24
C ARG A 186 -28.72 -30.34 -0.24
N ILE A 187 -28.11 -29.82 0.83
CA ILE A 187 -26.67 -29.74 1.02
C ILE A 187 -26.32 -30.14 2.45
N ASP A 188 -25.13 -30.72 2.64
CA ASP A 188 -24.59 -30.97 3.97
C ASP A 188 -23.94 -29.70 4.52
N PHE A 189 -24.69 -28.98 5.36
CA PHE A 189 -24.19 -27.77 5.99
C PHE A 189 -23.03 -28.02 6.96
N ALA A 190 -22.94 -29.21 7.55
CA ALA A 190 -21.87 -29.52 8.49
C ALA A 190 -20.55 -29.76 7.75
N GLU A 191 -20.59 -30.46 6.62
CA GLU A 191 -19.44 -30.65 5.73
C GLU A 191 -18.96 -29.31 5.14
N LEU A 192 -19.88 -28.52 4.56
CA LEU A 192 -19.55 -27.19 4.03
C LEU A 192 -18.98 -26.25 5.10
N ALA A 193 -19.52 -26.30 6.32
CA ALA A 193 -19.00 -25.50 7.43
C ALA A 193 -17.60 -25.93 7.87
N ALA A 194 -17.27 -27.22 7.79
CA ALA A 194 -15.92 -27.71 8.06
C ALA A 194 -14.92 -27.19 7.02
N ASP A 195 -15.29 -27.20 5.74
CA ASP A 195 -14.46 -26.65 4.67
C ASP A 195 -14.24 -25.14 4.81
N ILE A 196 -15.31 -24.39 5.13
CA ILE A 196 -15.23 -22.95 5.43
C ILE A 196 -14.32 -22.69 6.63
N ALA A 197 -14.41 -23.52 7.67
CA ALA A 197 -13.62 -23.34 8.88
C ALA A 197 -12.11 -23.47 8.58
N ILE A 198 -11.71 -24.45 7.75
CA ILE A 198 -10.32 -24.63 7.32
C ILE A 198 -9.81 -23.38 6.61
N GLU A 199 -10.57 -22.83 5.67
CA GLU A 199 -10.18 -21.62 4.95
C GLU A 199 -10.15 -20.38 5.87
N ALA A 200 -11.11 -20.27 6.79
CA ALA A 200 -11.15 -19.17 7.76
C ALA A 200 -9.95 -19.19 8.72
N GLU A 201 -9.54 -20.36 9.20
CA GLU A 201 -8.34 -20.55 10.03
C GLU A 201 -7.06 -20.21 9.26
N GLN A 202 -6.94 -20.65 8.01
CA GLN A 202 -5.83 -20.26 7.13
C GLN A 202 -5.79 -18.75 6.93
N ALA A 203 -6.94 -18.12 6.68
CA ALA A 203 -7.07 -16.68 6.53
C ALA A 203 -6.63 -15.92 7.80
N GLN A 204 -6.98 -16.42 8.99
CA GLN A 204 -6.52 -15.86 10.26
C GLN A 204 -5.00 -15.93 10.37
N ALA A 205 -4.43 -17.12 10.17
CA ALA A 205 -2.98 -17.34 10.27
C ALA A 205 -2.21 -16.47 9.27
N LEU A 206 -2.67 -16.36 8.03
CA LEU A 206 -2.04 -15.50 7.02
C LEU A 206 -2.20 -14.01 7.34
N THR A 207 -3.33 -13.61 7.94
CA THR A 207 -3.56 -12.21 8.36
C THR A 207 -2.62 -11.84 9.49
N ASP A 208 -2.47 -12.70 10.50
CA ASP A 208 -1.55 -12.46 11.61
C ASP A 208 -0.09 -12.46 11.12
N GLN A 209 0.29 -13.36 10.20
CA GLN A 209 1.61 -13.30 9.55
C GLN A 209 1.84 -12.00 8.75
N ILE A 210 0.81 -11.44 8.11
CA ILE A 210 0.91 -10.14 7.43
C ILE A 210 1.09 -9.02 8.46
N ASP A 211 0.32 -9.03 9.53
CA ASP A 211 0.42 -8.05 10.62
C ASP A 211 1.84 -8.07 11.23
N ASP A 212 2.40 -9.26 11.49
CA ASP A 212 3.76 -9.44 12.01
C ASP A 212 4.83 -8.92 11.02
N LEU A 213 4.65 -9.21 9.72
CA LEU A 213 5.56 -8.70 8.69
C LEU A 213 5.44 -7.19 8.51
N ASP A 214 4.24 -6.61 8.70
CA ASP A 214 4.00 -5.17 8.66
C ASP A 214 4.62 -4.46 9.86
N GLU A 215 4.52 -5.04 11.06
CA GLU A 215 5.20 -4.52 12.25
C GLU A 215 6.72 -4.56 12.08
N ARG A 216 7.25 -5.70 11.61
CA ARG A 216 8.67 -5.81 11.25
C ARG A 216 9.02 -4.79 10.18
N ALA A 217 8.19 -4.58 9.16
CA ALA A 217 8.37 -3.57 8.10
C ALA A 217 8.39 -2.14 8.63
N ALA A 218 7.56 -1.80 9.61
CA ALA A 218 7.50 -0.48 10.20
C ALA A 218 8.73 -0.18 11.08
N ASN A 219 9.09 -1.12 11.95
CA ASN A 219 10.38 -1.09 12.66
C ASN A 219 11.51 -0.94 11.66
N LEU A 220 11.35 -1.67 10.55
CA LEU A 220 12.29 -1.67 9.48
C LEU A 220 12.46 -0.18 9.02
N TYR A 221 11.43 0.41 8.43
CA TYR A 221 11.49 1.80 7.92
C TYR A 221 12.05 2.84 8.92
N ALA A 222 11.80 2.69 10.22
CA ALA A 222 12.25 3.64 11.23
C ALA A 222 13.78 3.69 11.40
N GLU A 223 14.52 2.59 11.16
CA GLU A 223 15.98 2.57 11.21
C GLU A 223 16.59 3.26 9.97
N ALA A 224 16.09 2.94 8.77
CA ALA A 224 16.59 3.54 7.53
C ALA A 224 16.21 5.02 7.39
N ASP A 225 15.03 5.42 7.88
CA ASP A 225 14.50 6.77 7.74
C ASP A 225 14.05 7.37 9.09
N PRO A 226 14.97 7.61 10.05
CA PRO A 226 14.62 8.08 11.39
C PRO A 226 13.93 9.46 11.39
N THR A 227 14.19 10.25 10.35
CA THR A 227 13.64 11.59 10.16
C THR A 227 12.40 11.60 9.26
N GLY A 228 11.98 10.45 8.72
CA GLY A 228 10.78 10.33 7.88
C GLY A 228 10.87 11.04 6.53
N ILE A 229 12.08 11.31 6.02
CA ILE A 229 12.32 12.04 4.78
C ILE A 229 11.93 11.19 3.56
N ILE A 230 12.30 9.91 3.56
CA ILE A 230 11.97 8.98 2.47
C ILE A 230 10.47 8.71 2.43
N ALA A 231 9.86 8.45 3.59
CA ALA A 231 8.42 8.18 3.72
C ALA A 231 7.53 9.38 3.36
N SER A 232 8.02 10.61 3.54
CA SER A 232 7.28 11.83 3.21
C SER A 232 7.49 12.35 1.78
N ALA A 233 8.57 11.94 1.08
CA ALA A 233 9.01 12.64 -0.13
C ALA A 233 8.56 12.05 -1.48
N THR A 234 8.29 10.75 -1.61
CA THR A 234 8.40 10.12 -2.96
C THR A 234 7.10 9.94 -3.74
N CYS A 235 6.00 9.49 -3.14
CA CYS A 235 4.77 9.19 -3.91
C CYS A 235 3.71 10.30 -3.87
N HIS A 236 3.50 10.95 -2.72
CA HIS A 236 2.44 11.94 -2.56
C HIS A 236 2.79 13.30 -3.18
N ILE A 237 4.05 13.73 -3.02
CA ILE A 237 4.54 15.01 -3.56
C ILE A 237 4.59 14.96 -5.09
N ALA A 238 5.00 13.83 -5.68
CA ALA A 238 5.09 13.67 -7.12
C ALA A 238 3.73 13.82 -7.82
N THR A 239 2.68 13.14 -7.32
CA THR A 239 1.33 13.24 -7.92
C THR A 239 0.74 14.64 -7.76
N MET A 240 0.90 15.28 -6.59
CA MET A 240 0.44 16.65 -6.37
C MET A 240 1.17 17.67 -7.25
N LEU A 241 2.49 17.54 -7.41
CA LEU A 241 3.29 18.44 -8.25
C LEU A 241 2.98 18.26 -9.74
N LEU A 242 2.73 17.04 -10.21
CA LEU A 242 2.32 16.81 -11.60
C LEU A 242 1.00 17.51 -11.93
N THR A 243 -0.01 17.39 -11.06
CA THR A 243 -1.28 18.09 -11.24
C THR A 243 -1.10 19.60 -11.26
N ARG A 244 -0.18 20.14 -10.44
CA ARG A 244 0.16 21.57 -10.42
C ARG A 244 0.89 22.01 -11.70
N ILE A 245 1.89 21.25 -12.15
CA ILE A 245 2.60 21.50 -13.42
C ILE A 245 1.61 21.51 -14.58
N ALA A 246 0.76 20.48 -14.69
CA ALA A 246 -0.24 20.37 -15.73
C ALA A 246 -1.29 21.50 -15.65
N SER A 247 -1.69 21.91 -14.44
CA SER A 247 -2.61 23.05 -14.25
C SER A 247 -1.97 24.38 -14.67
N CYS A 248 -0.72 24.64 -14.31
CA CYS A 248 -0.01 25.86 -14.72
C CYS A 248 0.10 25.94 -16.23
N TRP A 249 0.41 24.81 -16.85
CA TRP A 249 0.56 24.71 -18.28
C TRP A 249 -0.75 24.96 -19.01
N ARG A 250 -1.83 24.23 -18.68
CA ARG A 250 -3.13 24.38 -19.35
C ARG A 250 -3.72 25.77 -19.21
N THR A 251 -3.47 26.45 -18.09
CA THR A 251 -4.08 27.75 -17.79
C THR A 251 -3.19 28.93 -18.18
N GLY A 252 -1.91 28.70 -18.47
CA GLY A 252 -0.93 29.76 -18.71
C GLY A 252 -0.69 30.65 -17.47
N GLN A 253 -1.14 30.24 -16.28
CA GLN A 253 -1.06 31.01 -15.04
C GLN A 253 -0.28 30.24 -13.98
N PRO A 254 0.49 30.93 -13.10
CA PRO A 254 1.19 30.25 -12.01
C PRO A 254 0.20 29.62 -11.03
N TYR A 255 0.55 28.46 -10.47
CA TYR A 255 -0.28 27.81 -9.45
C TYR A 255 -0.41 28.70 -8.22
N GLN A 256 -1.65 28.89 -7.79
CA GLN A 256 -2.02 29.77 -6.69
C GLN A 256 -2.51 28.95 -5.50
N LEU A 257 -1.84 29.09 -4.35
CA LEU A 257 -2.33 28.53 -3.09
C LEU A 257 -3.56 29.32 -2.62
N ARG A 258 -4.65 28.60 -2.40
CA ARG A 258 -5.93 29.15 -1.96
C ARG A 258 -6.41 28.41 -0.71
N ASN A 259 -7.09 29.11 0.18
CA ASN A 259 -7.78 28.49 1.32
C ASN A 259 -9.07 27.77 0.87
N THR A 260 -9.79 27.17 1.82
CA THR A 260 -11.05 26.44 1.56
C THR A 260 -12.16 27.30 0.96
N ASP A 261 -12.11 28.61 1.18
CA ASP A 261 -13.06 29.58 0.61
C ASP A 261 -12.60 30.11 -0.76
N GLY A 262 -11.52 29.55 -1.32
CA GLY A 262 -10.98 29.93 -2.63
C GLY A 262 -10.17 31.22 -2.63
N ARG A 263 -9.88 31.84 -1.48
CA ARG A 263 -9.06 33.05 -1.37
C ARG A 263 -7.58 32.72 -1.46
N LEU A 264 -6.83 33.53 -2.19
CA LEU A 264 -5.36 33.45 -2.24
C LEU A 264 -4.75 33.59 -0.85
N ILE A 265 -3.80 32.71 -0.53
CA ILE A 265 -3.06 32.76 0.72
C ILE A 265 -1.55 32.72 0.44
N ASP A 266 -0.81 33.47 1.24
CA ASP A 266 0.64 33.36 1.28
C ASP A 266 1.10 32.23 2.24
N ALA A 267 2.41 31.99 2.30
CA ALA A 267 2.97 30.91 3.10
C ALA A 267 2.78 31.12 4.62
N ASP A 268 2.79 32.37 5.10
CA ASP A 268 2.61 32.70 6.52
C ASP A 268 1.15 32.62 6.93
N GLU A 269 0.24 33.06 6.07
CA GLU A 269 -1.20 32.86 6.21
C GLU A 269 -1.58 31.39 6.16
N GLY A 270 -1.01 30.61 5.24
CA GLY A 270 -1.20 29.16 5.20
C GLY A 270 -0.72 28.46 6.46
N ARG A 271 0.47 28.82 6.98
CA ARG A 271 0.98 28.32 8.27
C ARG A 271 0.03 28.66 9.43
N ARG A 272 -0.49 29.90 9.46
CA ARG A 272 -1.48 30.33 10.47
C ARG A 272 -2.78 29.55 10.36
N LEU A 273 -3.32 29.33 9.16
CA LEU A 273 -4.55 28.57 8.92
C LEU A 273 -4.41 27.11 9.36
N VAL A 274 -3.29 26.45 9.05
CA VAL A 274 -3.02 25.08 9.51
C VAL A 274 -2.92 25.03 11.03
N ALA A 275 -2.22 26.00 11.64
CA ALA A 275 -2.11 26.10 13.09
C ALA A 275 -3.44 26.41 13.79
N ALA A 276 -4.38 27.08 13.11
CA ALA A 276 -5.69 27.44 13.64
C ALA A 276 -6.73 26.31 13.46
N HIS A 277 -6.78 25.66 12.30
CA HIS A 277 -7.87 24.74 11.91
C HIS A 277 -7.47 23.26 11.89
N HIS A 278 -6.17 22.96 11.81
CA HIS A 278 -5.67 21.58 11.69
C HIS A 278 -4.72 21.21 12.84
N ARG A 279 -4.83 21.91 13.97
CA ARG A 279 -4.06 21.59 15.17
C ARG A 279 -4.65 20.37 15.86
N VAL A 280 -3.96 19.23 15.73
CA VAL A 280 -4.26 18.05 16.55
C VAL A 280 -4.11 18.46 18.02
N ASP A 281 -5.19 18.38 18.78
CA ASP A 281 -5.25 18.86 20.15
C ASP A 281 -4.29 18.07 21.07
N ARG A 282 -3.91 18.70 22.19
CA ARG A 282 -2.92 18.13 23.11
C ARG A 282 -3.38 16.78 23.66
N GLN A 283 -4.68 16.58 23.87
CA GLN A 283 -5.21 15.32 24.38
C GLN A 283 -5.15 14.23 23.30
N THR A 284 -5.46 14.52 22.04
CA THR A 284 -5.25 13.58 20.93
C THR A 284 -3.78 13.24 20.74
N ARG A 285 -2.87 14.21 20.92
CA ARG A 285 -1.42 13.95 20.93
C ARG A 285 -1.00 13.07 22.10
N ILE A 286 -1.51 13.33 23.30
CA ILE A 286 -1.26 12.52 24.50
C ILE A 286 -1.85 11.11 24.33
N ASN A 287 -3.05 10.98 23.77
CA ASN A 287 -3.69 9.69 23.51
C ASN A 287 -2.92 8.88 22.48
N ALA A 288 -2.43 9.52 21.40
CA ALA A 288 -1.55 8.89 20.43
C ALA A 288 -0.19 8.51 21.04
N ALA A 289 0.39 9.37 21.89
CA ALA A 289 1.62 9.08 22.61
C ALA A 289 1.46 7.94 23.63
N ASN A 290 0.36 7.93 24.38
CA ASN A 290 -0.01 6.89 25.34
C ASN A 290 -0.35 5.58 24.62
N THR A 291 -0.96 5.63 23.44
CA THR A 291 -1.18 4.45 22.58
C THR A 291 0.15 3.87 22.12
N ARG A 292 1.08 4.71 21.65
CA ARG A 292 2.45 4.31 21.30
C ARG A 292 3.22 3.78 22.51
N GLN A 293 3.07 4.39 23.69
CA GLN A 293 3.70 3.97 24.94
C GLN A 293 3.11 2.65 25.46
N SER A 294 1.80 2.47 25.38
CA SER A 294 1.08 1.24 25.70
C SER A 294 1.49 0.08 24.78
N GLN A 295 1.66 0.35 23.48
CA GLN A 295 2.23 -0.62 22.54
C GLN A 295 3.70 -0.95 22.89
N ARG A 296 4.53 0.05 23.23
CA ARG A 296 5.90 -0.17 23.74
C ARG A 296 5.95 -0.96 25.05
N LEU A 297 4.99 -0.77 25.96
CA LEU A 297 4.92 -1.45 27.26
C LEU A 297 4.41 -2.89 27.12
N LYS A 298 3.48 -3.16 26.18
CA LYS A 298 3.08 -4.53 25.82
C LYS A 298 4.26 -5.36 25.30
N GLY A 299 5.20 -4.74 24.60
CA GLY A 299 6.47 -5.37 24.23
C GLY A 299 7.40 -5.70 25.41
N ARG A 300 7.16 -5.20 26.64
CA ARG A 300 8.05 -5.43 27.80
C ARG A 300 7.60 -6.55 28.75
N THR A 301 6.34 -7.00 28.70
CA THR A 301 5.83 -8.07 29.59
C THR A 301 5.49 -9.38 28.85
N GLY A 302 5.70 -9.44 27.53
CA GLY A 302 5.68 -10.69 26.78
C GLY A 302 6.99 -11.46 26.97
N ARG A 303 6.91 -12.64 27.59
CA ARG A 303 8.07 -13.51 27.77
C ARG A 303 8.52 -14.05 26.41
N GLY A 304 9.61 -13.49 25.91
CA GLY A 304 10.45 -14.05 24.84
C GLY A 304 10.06 -13.65 23.43
N GLN A 305 10.49 -12.46 22.98
CA GLN A 305 11.00 -12.25 21.62
C GLN A 305 12.07 -11.15 21.66
N GLN A 306 13.32 -11.52 21.38
CA GLN A 306 14.41 -10.58 21.15
C GLN A 306 14.27 -10.08 19.71
N GLU A 307 13.61 -8.95 19.56
CA GLU A 307 13.33 -8.33 18.25
C GLU A 307 14.36 -7.24 17.97
N SER A 308 15.14 -7.47 16.91
CA SER A 308 16.06 -6.46 16.36
C SER A 308 15.45 -5.79 15.12
N PRO A 309 15.45 -4.45 15.03
CA PRO A 309 14.50 -3.69 14.24
C PRO A 309 15.08 -3.03 12.96
N SER A 310 15.60 -3.80 12.00
CA SER A 310 15.07 -3.85 10.62
C SER A 310 15.14 -2.55 9.65
N ALA A 311 15.10 -2.55 8.25
CA ALA A 311 14.66 -1.50 7.19
C ALA A 311 14.71 -1.75 5.62
N PRO A 312 13.80 -1.23 4.73
CA PRO A 312 13.62 -1.26 3.19
C PRO A 312 14.75 -1.13 2.13
N ILE A 313 14.68 -1.94 1.03
CA ILE A 313 15.65 -2.04 -0.11
C ILE A 313 15.05 -1.61 -1.45
N HIS A 314 15.91 -1.11 -2.35
CA HIS A 314 16.24 -1.82 -3.59
C HIS A 314 17.59 -1.36 -4.21
N ARG A 315 18.30 -2.27 -4.89
CA ARG A 315 19.43 -2.02 -5.82
C ARG A 315 18.97 -2.36 -7.25
N PRO A 316 19.38 -1.64 -8.31
CA PRO A 316 19.00 -1.91 -9.69
C PRO A 316 19.80 -3.07 -10.31
N VAL A 317 19.20 -3.71 -11.33
CA VAL A 317 19.83 -4.73 -12.19
C VAL A 317 20.74 -4.02 -13.19
N ILE A 318 21.99 -4.46 -13.29
CA ILE A 318 22.96 -4.06 -14.33
C ILE A 318 22.93 -5.16 -15.41
N PRO A 319 22.65 -4.86 -16.70
CA PRO A 319 23.02 -5.76 -17.79
C PRO A 319 24.54 -5.69 -17.97
N THR A 320 25.20 -6.83 -17.75
CA THR A 320 26.64 -7.01 -17.89
C THR A 320 27.11 -6.67 -19.31
N LEU A 321 28.07 -5.74 -19.41
CA LEU A 321 28.99 -5.64 -20.55
C LEU A 321 29.88 -6.88 -20.54
N GLU A 322 29.54 -7.89 -21.35
CA GLU A 322 30.46 -8.98 -21.66
C GLU A 322 31.48 -8.48 -22.71
N LEU A 323 32.60 -7.98 -22.21
CA LEU A 323 33.87 -7.99 -22.92
C LEU A 323 34.46 -9.41 -22.82
N VAL A 324 34.12 -10.29 -23.76
CA VAL A 324 34.89 -11.51 -24.02
C VAL A 324 35.02 -11.73 -25.53
N SER A 325 36.15 -11.27 -26.07
CA SER A 325 37.04 -12.02 -26.96
C SER A 325 36.39 -13.18 -27.74
N ALA A 326 35.96 -12.91 -28.98
CA ALA A 326 35.77 -13.94 -29.99
C ALA A 326 37.13 -14.35 -30.57
N ALA A 327 37.85 -15.19 -29.83
CA ALA A 327 38.90 -16.02 -30.40
C ALA A 327 38.24 -17.20 -31.13
N GLN A 328 38.59 -17.34 -32.41
CA GLN A 328 38.99 -18.60 -33.03
C GLN A 328 38.23 -19.87 -32.61
N GLN A 329 37.40 -20.37 -33.54
CA GLN A 329 37.36 -21.75 -34.05
C GLN A 329 36.10 -21.84 -34.91
N ARG A 330 36.16 -22.11 -36.21
CA ARG A 330 36.49 -23.40 -36.85
C ARG A 330 36.85 -23.06 -38.30
N ARG A 331 38.08 -23.28 -38.80
CA ARG A 331 38.57 -24.56 -39.32
C ARG A 331 37.45 -25.51 -39.75
N SER A 332 36.90 -25.27 -40.93
CA SER A 332 36.67 -26.34 -41.90
C SER A 332 37.96 -26.53 -42.70
N GLY A 333 38.70 -27.61 -42.41
CA GLY A 333 39.46 -28.30 -43.46
C GLY A 333 38.50 -29.23 -44.20
N VAL A 334 38.76 -29.79 -45.38
CA VAL A 334 39.98 -30.16 -46.09
C VAL A 334 39.54 -30.65 -47.51
N ARG A 335 40.48 -30.63 -48.48
CA ARG A 335 40.49 -31.30 -49.83
C ARG A 335 39.65 -30.63 -50.92
N ALA A 336 40.11 -30.46 -52.16
CA ALA A 336 41.32 -30.89 -52.87
C ALA A 336 41.72 -29.82 -53.89
#